data_AF-A0A7V6GL74-F1
#
_entry.id   AF-A0A7V6GL74-F1
#
_cell.length_a   1.000
_cell.length_b   1.000
_cell.length_c   1.000
_cell.angle_alpha   90.00
_cell.angle_beta   90.00
_cell.angle_gamma   90.00
#
_symmetry.space_group_name_H-M   'P 1'
#
loop_
_entity.id
_entity.type
_entity.pdbx_description
1 polymer ?
#
loop_
_entity_poly.entity_id
_entity_poly.type
_entity_poly.pdbx_seq_one_letter_code
_entity_poly.pdbx_strand_id
1 'polypeptide(L)'
;MVDFDYDDILGRVLFPSELIQNKVKELGSRITADYKDKELVIICILRGAVIFLTDLIRNIRLPFSIDFIGISSYGINQPDSGIVKLTKDLEETIFGKHVLIVEDIIDTGLTLGYLIRNLRSREPESIEVCTLIDREIRRIAMLDIKYCAFKVAEKYVVGYGLDYKQKYRNLESIYELKTDAIKKDIEEMKSSLNI
;
A
#
# COMPACT_ATOMS: atom_id res chain seq x y z
N MET A 1 -24.52 -15.13 -8.39
CA MET A 1 -23.70 -13.90 -8.36
C MET A 1 -24.42 -12.93 -7.46
N VAL A 2 -23.82 -12.57 -6.33
CA VAL A 2 -24.39 -11.54 -5.46
C VAL A 2 -24.01 -10.21 -6.12
N ASP A 3 -24.97 -9.55 -6.76
CA ASP A 3 -24.82 -8.16 -7.18
C ASP A 3 -24.69 -7.34 -5.89
N PHE A 4 -23.45 -7.02 -5.53
CA PHE A 4 -23.20 -5.96 -4.58
C PHE A 4 -23.52 -4.68 -5.34
N ASP A 5 -24.54 -3.95 -4.88
CA ASP A 5 -24.88 -2.61 -5.35
C ASP A 5 -23.71 -1.70 -4.97
N TYR A 6 -22.66 -1.72 -5.79
CA TYR A 6 -21.54 -0.81 -5.66
C TYR A 6 -22.09 0.56 -6.01
N ASP A 7 -22.33 1.36 -4.96
CA ASP A 7 -22.81 2.75 -5.00
C ASP A 7 -22.38 3.51 -6.29
N ASP A 8 -23.20 4.46 -6.76
CA ASP A 8 -22.99 5.34 -7.94
C ASP A 8 -21.61 6.07 -7.97
N ILE A 9 -20.77 5.89 -6.97
CA ILE A 9 -19.41 6.41 -6.85
C ILE A 9 -18.36 5.61 -7.62
N LEU A 10 -18.59 4.34 -8.01
CA LEU A 10 -17.58 3.52 -8.70
C LEU A 10 -17.42 3.98 -10.16
N GLY A 11 -16.20 4.32 -10.56
CA GLY A 11 -15.86 4.77 -11.92
C GLY A 11 -15.33 3.65 -12.81
N ARG A 12 -14.49 4.01 -13.78
CA ARG A 12 -13.91 3.02 -14.72
C ARG A 12 -12.86 2.14 -14.04
N VAL A 13 -12.63 0.97 -14.63
CA VAL A 13 -11.49 0.10 -14.29
C VAL A 13 -10.19 0.79 -14.73
N LEU A 14 -9.25 1.01 -13.81
CA LEU A 14 -7.90 1.50 -14.10
C LEU A 14 -6.95 0.33 -14.40
N PHE A 15 -6.98 -0.70 -13.56
CA PHE A 15 -6.17 -1.89 -13.73
C PHE A 15 -7.03 -3.14 -13.59
N PRO A 16 -7.31 -3.86 -14.69
CA PRO A 16 -7.99 -5.14 -14.66
C PRO A 16 -7.19 -6.19 -13.88
N SER A 17 -7.88 -7.15 -13.27
CA SER A 17 -7.27 -8.22 -12.47
C SER A 17 -6.15 -8.96 -13.21
N GLU A 18 -6.35 -9.29 -14.50
CA GLU A 18 -5.33 -9.95 -15.33
C GLU A 18 -4.02 -9.15 -15.43
N LEU A 19 -4.13 -7.82 -15.57
CA LEU A 19 -2.98 -6.93 -15.63
C LEU A 19 -2.23 -6.90 -14.29
N ILE A 20 -2.97 -6.86 -13.18
CA ILE A 20 -2.42 -6.93 -11.83
C ILE A 20 -1.68 -8.25 -11.62
N GLN A 21 -2.29 -9.39 -11.97
CA GLN A 21 -1.67 -10.71 -11.82
C GLN A 21 -0.38 -10.85 -12.65
N ASN A 22 -0.35 -10.31 -13.87
CA ASN A 22 0.87 -10.30 -14.68
C ASN A 22 1.96 -9.45 -14.05
N LYS A 23 1.61 -8.28 -13.51
CA LYS A 23 2.56 -7.40 -12.84
C LYS A 23 3.13 -8.03 -11.56
N VAL A 24 2.30 -8.68 -10.75
CA VAL A 24 2.72 -9.40 -9.56
C VAL A 24 3.73 -10.53 -9.91
N LYS A 25 3.49 -11.29 -10.98
CA LYS A 25 4.43 -12.33 -11.46
C LYS A 25 5.78 -11.75 -11.84
N GLU A 26 5.78 -10.62 -12.56
CA GLU A 26 6.99 -9.89 -12.96
C GLU A 26 7.78 -9.44 -11.72
N LEU A 27 7.10 -8.79 -10.76
CA LEU A 27 7.73 -8.32 -9.53
C LEU A 27 8.28 -9.46 -8.68
N GLY A 28 7.51 -10.54 -8.50
CA GLY A 28 7.97 -11.73 -7.75
C GLY A 28 9.23 -12.36 -8.37
N SER A 29 9.31 -12.40 -9.69
CA SER A 29 10.49 -12.90 -10.41
C SER A 29 11.72 -12.00 -10.20
N ARG A 30 11.53 -10.67 -10.24
CA ARG A 30 12.60 -9.70 -9.97
C ARG A 30 13.10 -9.79 -8.53
N ILE A 31 12.19 -9.82 -7.56
CA ILE A 31 12.52 -9.98 -6.14
C ILE A 31 13.27 -11.30 -5.90
N THR A 32 12.84 -12.39 -6.54
CA THR A 32 13.54 -13.68 -6.45
C THR A 32 15.00 -13.57 -6.90
N ALA A 33 15.27 -12.87 -8.01
CA ALA A 33 16.62 -12.69 -8.51
C ALA A 33 17.46 -11.79 -7.58
N ASP A 34 16.90 -10.67 -7.14
CA ASP A 34 17.61 -9.65 -6.35
C ASP A 34 17.95 -10.12 -4.92
N TYR A 35 17.15 -11.04 -4.37
CA TYR A 35 17.31 -11.60 -3.02
C TYR A 35 17.81 -13.04 -2.99
N LYS A 36 18.27 -13.58 -4.12
CA LYS A 36 18.89 -14.90 -4.14
C LYS A 36 20.04 -14.95 -3.14
N ASP A 37 20.06 -16.01 -2.33
CA ASP A 37 21.06 -16.27 -1.30
C ASP A 37 21.14 -15.19 -0.19
N LYS A 38 20.05 -14.45 0.02
CA LYS A 38 19.91 -13.43 1.08
C LYS A 38 18.83 -13.81 2.09
N GLU A 39 19.04 -13.45 3.35
CA GLU A 39 18.00 -13.56 4.39
C GLU A 39 16.97 -12.44 4.25
N LEU A 40 15.83 -12.76 3.63
CA LEU A 40 14.76 -11.80 3.36
C LEU A 40 13.65 -11.82 4.42
N VAL A 41 13.32 -10.64 4.95
CA VAL A 41 12.10 -10.37 5.72
C VAL A 41 11.18 -9.46 4.92
N ILE A 42 9.96 -9.91 4.66
CA ILE A 42 8.94 -9.12 3.96
C ILE A 42 8.00 -8.51 5.00
N ILE A 43 7.95 -7.19 5.07
CA ILE A 43 7.09 -6.46 6.01
C ILE A 43 5.90 -5.89 5.25
N CYS A 44 4.70 -6.33 5.60
CA CYS A 44 3.47 -5.79 5.05
C CYS A 44 2.93 -4.67 5.93
N ILE A 45 2.60 -3.53 5.32
CA ILE A 45 1.92 -2.43 6.02
C ILE A 45 0.42 -2.69 6.01
N LEU A 46 -0.18 -2.76 7.20
CA LEU A 46 -1.61 -2.99 7.35
C LEU A 46 -2.40 -1.70 7.09
N ARG A 47 -3.56 -1.77 6.44
CA ARG A 47 -4.33 -2.98 6.08
C ARG A 47 -4.36 -3.29 4.59
N GLY A 48 -4.27 -2.27 3.74
CA GLY A 48 -4.61 -2.43 2.33
C GLY A 48 -3.58 -3.22 1.53
N ALA A 49 -2.32 -3.25 1.97
CA ALA A 49 -1.27 -4.01 1.28
C ALA A 49 -1.42 -5.54 1.39
N VAL A 50 -2.30 -6.06 2.25
CA VAL A 50 -2.43 -7.52 2.50
C VAL A 50 -2.77 -8.29 1.23
N ILE A 51 -3.71 -7.81 0.41
CA ILE A 51 -4.10 -8.51 -0.82
C ILE A 51 -2.92 -8.56 -1.80
N PHE A 52 -2.28 -7.40 -2.05
CA PHE A 52 -1.10 -7.32 -2.90
C PHE A 52 0.06 -8.20 -2.40
N LEU A 53 0.34 -8.18 -1.10
CA LEU A 53 1.34 -9.05 -0.47
C LEU A 53 1.05 -10.51 -0.79
N THR A 54 -0.18 -10.99 -0.53
CA THR A 54 -0.50 -12.42 -0.68
C THR A 54 -0.34 -12.92 -2.12
N ASP A 55 -0.59 -12.07 -3.11
CA ASP A 55 -0.37 -12.42 -4.52
C ASP A 55 1.13 -12.36 -4.85
N LEU A 56 1.85 -11.36 -4.36
CA LEU A 56 3.27 -11.15 -4.58
C LEU A 56 4.12 -12.30 -4.05
N ILE A 57 3.94 -12.66 -2.79
CA ILE A 57 4.77 -13.68 -2.12
C ILE A 57 4.62 -15.06 -2.76
N ARG A 58 3.47 -15.38 -3.35
CA ARG A 58 3.25 -16.65 -4.09
C ARG A 58 4.10 -16.75 -5.35
N ASN A 59 4.61 -15.63 -5.85
CA ASN A 59 5.47 -15.55 -7.02
C ASN A 59 6.96 -15.39 -6.68
N ILE A 60 7.32 -15.29 -5.39
CA ILE A 60 8.72 -15.25 -4.93
C ILE A 60 9.20 -16.68 -4.68
N ARG A 61 10.31 -17.07 -5.33
CA ARG A 61 10.83 -18.47 -5.34
C ARG A 61 12.10 -18.62 -4.51
N LEU A 62 12.06 -18.16 -3.26
CA LEU A 62 13.12 -18.31 -2.26
C LEU A 62 12.55 -18.30 -0.84
N PRO A 63 13.29 -18.78 0.18
CA PRO A 63 12.87 -18.69 1.57
C PRO A 63 12.82 -17.23 2.06
N PHE A 64 11.77 -16.86 2.78
CA PHE A 64 11.62 -15.57 3.44
C PHE A 64 10.75 -15.72 4.69
N SER A 65 10.83 -14.77 5.61
CA SER A 65 9.82 -14.58 6.66
C SER A 65 8.89 -13.41 6.34
N ILE A 66 7.71 -13.38 6.95
CA ILE A 66 6.73 -12.31 6.82
C ILE A 66 6.45 -11.73 8.18
N ASP A 67 6.33 -10.40 8.26
CA ASP A 67 5.81 -9.70 9.43
C ASP A 67 4.87 -8.56 8.99
N PHE A 68 4.13 -7.99 9.94
CA PHE A 68 3.12 -6.97 9.70
C PHE A 68 3.30 -5.78 10.62
N ILE A 69 3.27 -4.58 10.05
CA ILE A 69 3.24 -3.33 10.82
C ILE A 69 1.86 -2.68 10.68
N GLY A 70 1.26 -2.34 11.83
CA GLY A 70 0.02 -1.59 11.90
C GLY A 70 0.29 -0.12 12.14
N ILE A 71 -0.34 0.76 11.35
CA ILE A 71 -0.19 2.21 11.50
C ILE A 71 -1.56 2.88 11.41
N SER A 72 -1.72 3.96 12.17
CA SER A 72 -2.84 4.88 12.02
C SER A 72 -2.34 6.32 11.99
N SER A 73 -2.84 7.14 11.07
CA SER A 73 -2.61 8.59 11.07
C SER A 73 -3.26 9.24 12.30
N TYR A 74 -2.58 10.21 12.93
CA TYR A 74 -3.16 10.96 14.05
C TYR A 74 -4.24 11.95 13.56
N GLY A 75 -5.49 11.49 13.49
CA GLY A 75 -6.70 12.32 13.41
C GLY A 75 -7.04 12.92 12.03
N ILE A 76 -8.33 13.23 11.86
CA ILE A 76 -8.94 13.80 10.63
C ILE A 76 -8.36 15.19 10.28
N ASN A 77 -7.78 15.88 11.25
CA ASN A 77 -7.44 17.30 11.13
C ASN A 77 -6.01 17.59 10.64
N GLN A 78 -5.10 16.60 10.61
CA GLN A 78 -3.72 16.79 10.11
C GLN A 78 -3.12 15.54 9.41
N PRO A 79 -3.73 15.03 8.33
CA PRO A 79 -3.21 13.88 7.58
C PRO A 79 -1.80 14.11 7.01
N ASP A 80 -1.41 15.37 6.79
CA ASP A 80 -0.11 15.76 6.22
C ASP A 80 0.98 16.04 7.27
N SER A 81 0.70 15.88 8.57
CA SER A 81 1.69 16.10 9.62
C SER A 81 2.85 15.09 9.60
N GLY A 82 2.66 13.93 8.96
CA GLY A 82 3.62 12.82 8.97
C GLY A 82 3.77 12.14 10.34
N ILE A 83 3.01 12.57 11.36
CA ILE A 83 2.97 11.93 12.68
C ILE A 83 2.01 10.75 12.58
N VAL A 84 2.54 9.55 12.80
CA VAL A 84 1.79 8.30 12.75
C VAL A 84 1.92 7.51 14.03
N LYS A 85 0.85 6.82 14.43
CA LYS A 85 0.84 5.92 15.59
C LYS A 85 1.08 4.50 15.09
N LEU A 86 2.08 3.83 15.66
CA LEU A 86 2.20 2.38 15.52
C LEU A 86 1.08 1.71 16.33
N THR A 87 0.25 0.93 15.66
CA THR A 87 -0.83 0.13 16.26
C THR A 87 -0.46 -1.34 16.41
N LYS A 88 0.51 -1.81 15.61
CA LYS A 88 1.20 -3.09 15.77
C LYS A 88 2.65 -2.92 15.32
N ASP A 89 3.58 -3.45 16.10
CA ASP A 89 4.99 -3.52 15.76
C ASP A 89 5.38 -4.94 15.30
N LEU A 90 6.60 -5.06 14.77
CA LEU A 90 7.24 -6.31 14.37
C LEU A 90 7.36 -7.26 15.56
N GLU A 91 7.15 -8.54 15.29
CA GLU A 91 7.40 -9.66 16.18
C GLU A 91 8.79 -10.28 15.89
N GLU A 92 9.23 -10.24 14.64
CA GLU A 92 10.51 -10.77 14.18
C GLU A 92 11.62 -9.71 14.23
N THR A 93 12.85 -10.15 14.54
CA THR A 93 14.02 -9.29 14.40
C THR A 93 14.40 -9.10 12.93
N ILE A 94 14.79 -7.87 12.59
CA ILE A 94 15.32 -7.49 11.28
C ILE A 94 16.80 -7.14 11.30
N PHE A 95 17.48 -7.27 12.46
CA PHE A 95 18.91 -7.01 12.59
C PHE A 95 19.72 -7.85 11.60
N GLY A 96 20.58 -7.21 10.81
CA GLY A 96 21.44 -7.86 9.82
C GLY A 96 20.70 -8.56 8.67
N LYS A 97 19.38 -8.35 8.53
CA LYS A 97 18.56 -8.98 7.47
C LYS A 97 18.24 -7.99 6.35
N HIS A 98 17.93 -8.53 5.19
CA HIS A 98 17.38 -7.74 4.09
C HIS A 98 15.87 -7.59 4.27
N VAL A 99 15.40 -6.35 4.30
CA VAL A 99 14.00 -6.01 4.49
C VAL A 99 13.38 -5.54 3.17
N LEU A 100 12.22 -6.09 2.82
CA LEU A 100 11.35 -5.60 1.76
C LEU A 100 10.02 -5.15 2.36
N ILE A 101 9.77 -3.84 2.34
CA ILE A 101 8.50 -3.26 2.77
C ILE A 101 7.51 -3.37 1.60
N VAL A 102 6.30 -3.87 1.87
CA VAL A 102 5.19 -3.99 0.91
C VAL A 102 4.06 -3.04 1.32
N GLU A 103 3.73 -2.11 0.43
CA GLU A 103 2.71 -1.06 0.62
C GLU A 103 1.71 -1.06 -0.55
N ASP A 104 0.43 -0.81 -0.27
CA ASP A 104 -0.59 -0.72 -1.33
C ASP A 104 -0.47 0.58 -2.14
N ILE A 105 -0.27 1.71 -1.48
CA ILE A 105 -0.19 3.01 -2.14
C ILE A 105 0.74 3.97 -1.42
N ILE A 106 1.65 4.56 -2.19
CA ILE A 106 2.53 5.63 -1.70
C ILE A 106 2.09 6.96 -2.31
N ASP A 107 1.42 7.78 -1.51
CA ASP A 107 0.92 9.11 -1.88
C ASP A 107 1.95 10.21 -1.58
N THR A 108 1.90 10.86 -0.41
CA THR A 108 2.92 11.84 -0.01
C THR A 108 4.26 11.19 0.38
N GLY A 109 4.21 9.93 0.84
CA GLY A 109 5.37 9.17 1.31
C GLY A 109 5.83 9.51 2.73
N LEU A 110 5.14 10.41 3.43
CA LEU A 110 5.55 10.83 4.79
C LEU A 110 5.48 9.67 5.80
N THR A 111 4.38 8.90 5.78
CA THR A 111 4.21 7.72 6.64
C THR A 111 5.30 6.69 6.40
N LEU A 112 5.53 6.31 5.14
CA LEU A 112 6.55 5.33 4.78
C LEU A 112 7.96 5.85 5.11
N GLY A 113 8.22 7.14 4.90
CA GLY A 113 9.49 7.76 5.28
C GLY A 113 9.74 7.72 6.80
N TYR A 114 8.70 7.93 7.61
CA TYR A 114 8.78 7.75 9.06
C TYR A 114 9.12 6.30 9.43
N LEU A 115 8.44 5.32 8.82
CA LEU A 115 8.69 3.90 9.06
C LEU A 115 10.11 3.49 8.69
N ILE A 116 10.59 3.87 7.51
CA ILE A 116 11.94 3.53 7.07
C ILE A 116 12.96 4.07 8.07
N ARG A 117 12.78 5.30 8.58
CA ARG A 117 13.66 5.83 9.64
C ARG A 117 13.60 5.01 10.93
N ASN A 118 12.40 4.60 11.37
CA ASN A 118 12.25 3.75 12.56
C ASN A 118 12.85 2.35 12.37
N LEU A 119 12.70 1.74 11.20
CA LEU A 119 13.22 0.40 10.92
C LEU A 119 14.74 0.41 10.75
N ARG A 120 15.32 1.50 10.19
CA ARG A 120 16.77 1.66 10.10
C ARG A 120 17.47 1.63 11.46
N SER A 121 16.82 2.14 12.53
CA SER A 121 17.41 2.07 13.87
C SER A 121 17.45 0.67 14.47
N ARG A 122 16.89 -0.34 13.78
CA ARG A 122 16.97 -1.77 14.14
C ARG A 122 18.09 -2.49 13.38
N GLU A 123 18.91 -1.72 12.64
CA GLU A 123 20.11 -2.17 11.94
C GLU A 123 19.90 -3.35 10.98
N PRO A 124 18.92 -3.28 10.04
CA PRO A 124 18.87 -4.23 8.93
C PRO A 124 20.02 -4.01 7.95
N GLU A 125 20.38 -5.05 7.22
CA GLU A 125 21.41 -5.00 6.16
C GLU A 125 20.96 -4.10 5.00
N SER A 126 19.67 -4.16 4.65
CA SER A 126 19.07 -3.24 3.66
C SER A 126 17.58 -3.06 3.93
N ILE A 127 17.02 -1.92 3.55
CA ILE A 127 15.57 -1.72 3.44
C ILE A 127 15.24 -1.26 2.03
N GLU A 128 14.35 -2.00 1.37
CA GLU A 128 13.83 -1.70 0.05
C GLU A 128 12.30 -1.63 0.09
N VAL A 129 11.70 -0.98 -0.91
CA VAL A 129 10.25 -0.78 -0.98
C VAL A 129 9.68 -1.41 -2.25
N CYS A 130 8.60 -2.17 -2.07
CA CYS A 130 7.70 -2.62 -3.12
C CYS A 130 6.30 -2.04 -2.91
N THR A 131 5.78 -1.34 -3.90
CA THR A 131 4.41 -0.81 -3.86
C THR A 131 3.57 -1.22 -5.04
N LEU A 132 2.28 -1.38 -4.79
CA LEU A 132 1.29 -1.56 -5.85
C LEU A 132 1.06 -0.24 -6.61
N ILE A 133 0.88 0.89 -5.91
CA ILE A 133 0.64 2.19 -6.55
C ILE A 133 1.61 3.25 -6.06
N ASP A 134 2.28 3.92 -6.99
CA ASP A 134 3.08 5.11 -6.73
C ASP A 134 2.42 6.36 -7.33
N ARG A 135 2.11 7.36 -6.49
CA ARG A 135 1.62 8.67 -6.91
C ARG A 135 2.73 9.73 -6.82
N GLU A 136 3.72 9.59 -7.68
CA GLU A 136 4.91 10.46 -7.69
C GLU A 136 4.58 11.96 -7.73
N ILE A 137 3.50 12.36 -8.41
CA ILE A 137 3.06 13.76 -8.54
C ILE A 137 2.76 14.40 -7.17
N ARG A 138 2.44 13.58 -6.15
CA ARG A 138 2.11 14.04 -4.79
C ARG A 138 3.23 13.76 -3.78
N ARG A 139 4.37 13.21 -4.23
CA ARG A 139 5.53 12.84 -3.39
C ARG A 139 6.09 14.07 -2.71
N ILE A 140 6.20 14.01 -1.38
CA ILE A 140 6.87 15.02 -0.54
C ILE A 140 8.16 14.43 0.04
N ALA A 141 8.09 13.19 0.54
CA ALA A 141 9.25 12.51 1.09
C ALA A 141 10.17 11.99 -0.02
N MET A 142 11.49 12.14 0.13
CA MET A 142 12.45 11.43 -0.71
C MET A 142 12.45 9.95 -0.32
N LEU A 143 11.91 9.11 -1.20
CA LEU A 143 11.82 7.66 -1.03
C LEU A 143 12.43 6.98 -2.25
N ASP A 144 13.25 5.97 -2.00
CA ASP A 144 13.72 5.08 -3.05
C ASP A 144 12.73 3.90 -3.17
N ILE A 145 12.04 3.84 -4.31
CA ILE A 145 11.01 2.82 -4.59
C ILE A 145 11.58 1.87 -5.63
N LYS A 146 12.13 0.75 -5.15
CA LYS A 146 12.80 -0.24 -6.00
C LYS A 146 11.84 -1.03 -6.89
N TYR A 147 10.65 -1.33 -6.35
CA TYR A 147 9.62 -2.07 -7.06
C TYR A 147 8.30 -1.31 -7.04
N CYS A 148 7.76 -1.01 -8.21
CA CYS A 148 6.48 -0.33 -8.35
C CYS A 148 5.66 -1.09 -9.39
N ALA A 149 4.44 -1.48 -9.03
CA ALA A 149 3.54 -2.17 -9.96
C ALA A 149 2.93 -1.17 -10.95
N PHE A 150 2.39 -0.06 -10.46
CA PHE A 150 1.71 0.94 -11.26
C PHE A 150 1.97 2.37 -10.78
N LYS A 151 2.00 3.32 -11.72
CA LYS A 151 1.99 4.76 -11.45
C LYS A 151 0.64 5.33 -11.86
N VAL A 152 0.05 6.19 -11.03
CA VAL A 152 -1.25 6.83 -11.32
C VAL A 152 -1.26 8.30 -10.93
N ALA A 153 -2.05 9.10 -11.63
CA ALA A 153 -2.33 10.50 -11.28
C ALA A 153 -3.66 10.64 -10.51
N GLU A 154 -4.57 9.67 -10.68
CA GLU A 154 -5.90 9.65 -10.10
C GLU A 154 -5.86 9.61 -8.58
N LYS A 155 -6.59 10.53 -7.94
CA LYS A 155 -6.57 10.73 -6.48
C LYS A 155 -7.41 9.71 -5.70
N TYR A 156 -8.46 9.18 -6.29
CA TYR A 156 -9.40 8.29 -5.60
C TYR A 156 -9.48 6.96 -6.34
N VAL A 157 -8.86 5.94 -5.76
CA VAL A 157 -8.83 4.59 -6.32
C VAL A 157 -9.18 3.58 -5.24
N VAL A 158 -9.85 2.49 -5.64
CA VAL A 158 -10.29 1.42 -4.74
C VAL A 158 -10.11 0.06 -5.41
N GLY A 159 -10.23 -0.99 -4.61
CA GLY A 159 -10.09 -2.36 -5.08
C GLY A 159 -8.69 -2.91 -4.87
N TYR A 160 -8.58 -4.24 -4.88
CA TYR A 160 -7.34 -4.96 -4.69
C TYR A 160 -6.61 -4.55 -3.39
N GLY A 161 -7.37 -4.49 -2.29
CA GLY A 161 -6.88 -4.04 -0.98
C GLY A 161 -7.09 -2.56 -0.67
N LEU A 162 -7.16 -1.70 -1.69
CA LEU A 162 -7.43 -0.26 -1.56
C LEU A 162 -8.91 -0.04 -1.20
N ASP A 163 -9.19 0.97 -0.38
CA ASP A 163 -10.53 1.20 0.14
C ASP A 163 -11.03 2.64 0.04
N TYR A 164 -12.34 2.75 0.20
CA TYR A 164 -13.01 3.97 0.56
C TYR A 164 -14.03 3.65 1.66
N LYS A 165 -13.91 4.32 2.82
CA LYS A 165 -14.73 4.06 4.02
C LYS A 165 -14.77 2.57 4.40
N GLN A 166 -13.63 1.89 4.34
CA GLN A 166 -13.47 0.45 4.60
C GLN A 166 -14.19 -0.49 3.61
N LYS A 167 -14.80 0.01 2.53
CA LYS A 167 -15.44 -0.78 1.48
C LYS A 167 -14.49 -1.04 0.30
N TYR A 168 -14.90 -1.89 -0.64
CA TYR A 168 -14.27 -2.15 -1.95
C TYR A 168 -12.94 -2.90 -1.97
N ARG A 169 -12.29 -3.15 -0.82
CA ARG A 169 -11.01 -3.90 -0.77
C ARG A 169 -11.05 -5.25 -1.50
N ASN A 170 -12.21 -5.90 -1.51
CA ASN A 170 -12.46 -7.21 -2.08
C ASN A 170 -12.55 -7.26 -3.61
N LEU A 171 -12.57 -6.10 -4.30
CA LEU A 171 -12.60 -6.09 -5.76
C LEU A 171 -11.28 -6.63 -6.31
N GLU A 172 -11.36 -7.47 -7.35
CA GLU A 172 -10.17 -8.08 -7.97
C GLU A 172 -9.39 -7.11 -8.87
N SER A 173 -10.05 -6.04 -9.32
CA SER A 173 -9.48 -5.00 -10.16
C SER A 173 -9.38 -3.69 -9.37
N ILE A 174 -8.55 -2.76 -9.86
CA ILE A 174 -8.44 -1.41 -9.31
C ILE A 174 -9.30 -0.47 -10.15
N TYR A 175 -10.14 0.31 -9.48
CA TYR A 175 -11.08 1.24 -10.08
C TYR A 175 -10.76 2.67 -9.64
N GLU A 176 -11.05 3.63 -10.49
CA GLU A 176 -11.19 5.01 -10.04
C GLU A 176 -12.55 5.22 -9.38
N LEU A 177 -12.65 6.20 -8.47
CA LEU A 177 -13.95 6.69 -8.00
C LEU A 177 -14.35 7.94 -8.78
N LYS A 178 -15.65 8.08 -9.06
CA LYS A 178 -16.22 9.27 -9.70
C LYS A 178 -16.00 10.48 -8.79
N THR A 179 -15.19 11.43 -9.25
CA THR A 179 -14.72 12.55 -8.43
C THR A 179 -15.86 13.41 -7.89
N ASP A 180 -16.92 13.64 -8.67
CA ASP A 180 -18.06 14.48 -8.25
C ASP A 180 -18.86 13.84 -7.11
N ALA A 181 -19.02 12.50 -7.15
CA ALA A 181 -19.70 11.77 -6.09
C ALA A 181 -18.89 11.81 -4.78
N ILE A 182 -17.55 11.72 -4.87
CA ILE A 182 -16.66 11.82 -3.71
C ILE A 182 -16.63 13.23 -3.12
N LYS A 183 -16.63 14.28 -3.96
CA LYS A 183 -16.68 15.67 -3.48
C LYS A 183 -17.96 15.93 -2.70
N LYS A 184 -19.11 15.51 -3.25
CA LYS A 184 -20.41 15.64 -2.60
C LYS A 184 -20.44 14.93 -1.24
N ASP A 185 -19.95 13.69 -1.18
CA ASP A 185 -19.89 12.94 0.08
C ASP A 185 -18.98 13.61 1.13
N ILE A 186 -17.83 14.17 0.71
CA ILE A 186 -16.95 14.94 1.61
C ILE A 186 -17.64 16.21 2.12
N GLU A 187 -18.39 16.91 1.28
CA GLU A 187 -19.16 18.10 1.67
C GLU A 187 -20.26 17.76 2.67
N GLU A 188 -21.00 16.68 2.43
CA GLU A 188 -22.03 16.18 3.35
C GLU A 188 -21.43 15.76 4.70
N MET A 189 -20.27 15.11 4.70
CA MET A 189 -19.55 14.76 5.93
C MET A 189 -19.14 16.00 6.75
N LYS A 190 -18.62 17.05 6.09
CA LYS A 190 -18.26 18.32 6.76
C LYS A 190 -19.49 19.00 7.35
N SER A 191 -20.58 19.08 6.58
CA SER A 191 -21.85 19.64 7.04
C SER A 191 -22.43 18.88 8.24
N SER A 192 -22.25 17.56 8.29
CA SER A 192 -22.71 16.72 9.41
C SER A 192 -21.89 16.87 10.68
N LEU A 193 -20.66 17.40 10.57
CA LEU A 193 -19.72 17.60 11.67
C LEU A 193 -19.74 19.02 12.25
N ASN A 194 -20.63 19.92 11.79
CA ASN A 194 -20.66 21.34 12.14
C ASN A 194 -19.29 22.05 11.94
N ILE A 195 -18.60 21.74 10.84
CA ILE A 195 -17.41 22.47 10.37
C ILE A 195 -17.71 23.14 9.04
#